data_AF-A0A7S3CUB3-F1
#
_entry.id   AF-A0A7S3CUB3-F1
#
_cell.length_a   1.000
_cell.length_b   1.000
_cell.length_c   1.000
_cell.angle_alpha   90.00
_cell.angle_beta   90.00
_cell.angle_gamma   90.00
#
_symmetry.space_group_name_H-M   'P 1'
#
loop_
_entity.id
_entity.type
_entity.pdbx_description
1 polymer ?
#
loop_
_entity_poly.entity_id
_entity_poly.type
_entity_poly.pdbx_seq_one_letter_code
_entity_poly.pdbx_strand_id
1 'polypeptide(L)'
;DQAAIFQDFLNYLDQDEETYWQPSDQGENFKIWRKDWDPSTTLCMRMETRIERVHPDVAYEAITNVDFRKRWDHRLEQYIVIEENEHSQVIYNKLMQVKIPFFSQRDQIIKIYKKMNHPVQ
;
A
#
# COMPACT_ATOMS: atom_id res chain seq x y z
N ASP A 1 -8.43 10.45 -13.14
CA ASP A 1 -9.77 10.23 -12.59
C ASP A 1 -9.62 9.56 -11.22
N GLN A 2 -9.75 10.31 -10.13
CA GLN A 2 -9.56 9.80 -8.76
C GLN A 2 -10.70 8.85 -8.34
N ALA A 3 -11.91 9.07 -8.85
CA ALA A 3 -13.06 8.25 -8.55
C ALA A 3 -12.92 6.86 -9.17
N ALA A 4 -12.46 6.77 -10.42
CA ALA A 4 -12.19 5.49 -11.07
C ALA A 4 -11.16 4.64 -10.31
N ILE A 5 -10.04 5.24 -9.91
CA ILE A 5 -8.98 4.54 -9.14
C ILE A 5 -9.51 4.04 -7.80
N PHE A 6 -10.33 4.85 -7.12
CA PHE A 6 -10.92 4.45 -5.86
C PHE A 6 -11.96 3.33 -6.03
N GLN A 7 -12.78 3.40 -7.07
CA GLN A 7 -13.74 2.35 -7.38
C GLN A 7 -13.03 1.04 -7.73
N ASP A 8 -11.94 1.09 -8.50
CA ASP A 8 -11.12 -0.10 -8.79
C ASP A 8 -10.57 -0.71 -7.50
N PHE A 9 -10.11 0.12 -6.56
CA PHE A 9 -9.67 -0.34 -5.26
C PHE A 9 -10.79 -1.02 -4.46
N LEU A 10 -11.99 -0.43 -4.40
CA LEU A 10 -13.15 -1.05 -3.76
C LEU A 10 -13.51 -2.39 -4.40
N ASN A 11 -13.47 -2.46 -5.74
CA ASN A 11 -13.72 -3.71 -6.45
C ASN A 11 -12.71 -4.83 -6.08
N TYR A 12 -11.46 -4.49 -5.71
CA TYR A 12 -10.51 -5.49 -5.20
C TYR A 12 -10.79 -5.92 -3.76
N LEU A 13 -11.31 -5.01 -2.93
CA LEU A 13 -11.69 -5.34 -1.55
C LEU A 13 -12.94 -6.21 -1.51
N ASP A 14 -13.93 -5.92 -2.36
CA ASP A 14 -15.22 -6.62 -2.41
C ASP A 14 -15.13 -7.99 -3.10
N GLN A 15 -13.99 -8.33 -3.71
CA GLN A 15 -13.76 -9.65 -4.27
C GLN A 15 -13.71 -10.70 -3.16
N ASP A 16 -14.53 -11.74 -3.34
CA ASP A 16 -14.55 -12.91 -2.48
C ASP A 16 -13.15 -13.55 -2.35
N GLU A 17 -12.71 -13.71 -1.10
CA GLU A 17 -11.38 -14.21 -0.76
C GLU A 17 -11.20 -15.67 -1.19
N GLU A 18 -12.23 -16.50 -1.06
CA GLU A 18 -12.13 -17.93 -1.37
C GLU A 18 -12.12 -18.21 -2.88
N THR A 19 -12.75 -17.34 -3.65
CA THR A 19 -12.90 -17.49 -5.10
C THR A 19 -11.76 -16.87 -5.89
N TYR A 20 -11.28 -15.68 -5.48
CA TYR A 20 -10.38 -14.87 -6.31
C TYR A 20 -8.95 -14.76 -5.79
N TRP A 21 -8.70 -15.15 -4.55
CA TRP A 21 -7.44 -14.93 -3.87
C TRP A 21 -6.83 -16.24 -3.38
N GLN A 22 -5.54 -16.42 -3.63
CA GLN A 22 -4.77 -17.56 -3.12
C GLN A 22 -4.13 -17.15 -1.78
N PRO A 23 -4.38 -17.87 -0.68
CA PRO A 23 -3.67 -17.61 0.58
C PRO A 23 -2.16 -17.73 0.40
N SER A 24 -1.40 -16.78 0.94
CA SER A 24 0.05 -16.75 0.86
C SER A 24 0.71 -16.90 2.22
N ASP A 25 0.26 -16.14 3.22
CA ASP A 25 0.80 -16.19 4.58
C ASP A 25 -0.24 -15.69 5.60
N GLN A 26 -0.14 -16.14 6.84
CA GLN A 26 -1.04 -15.76 7.92
C GLN A 26 -0.33 -15.77 9.27
N GLY A 27 -0.50 -14.69 10.03
CA GLY A 27 -0.11 -14.59 11.42
C GLY A 27 -1.28 -14.26 12.34
N GLU A 28 -0.99 -14.00 13.61
CA GLU A 28 -2.01 -13.64 14.62
C GLU A 28 -2.81 -12.38 14.22
N ASN A 29 -2.11 -11.40 13.63
CA ASN A 29 -2.66 -10.08 13.33
C ASN A 29 -2.62 -9.72 11.84
N PHE A 30 -2.26 -10.66 10.96
CA PHE A 30 -2.21 -10.38 9.54
C PHE A 30 -2.61 -11.59 8.70
N LYS A 31 -3.15 -11.29 7.51
CA LYS A 31 -3.41 -12.25 6.45
C LYS A 31 -2.91 -11.67 5.14
N ILE A 32 -2.24 -12.49 4.34
CA ILE A 32 -1.72 -12.11 3.03
C ILE A 32 -2.26 -13.10 2.01
N TRP A 33 -2.82 -12.55 0.95
CA TRP A 33 -3.22 -13.30 -0.23
C TRP A 33 -2.53 -12.75 -1.46
N ARG A 34 -2.48 -13.58 -2.49
CA ARG A 34 -1.97 -13.22 -3.80
C ARG A 34 -2.88 -13.72 -4.91
N LYS A 35 -2.78 -13.10 -6.06
CA LYS A 35 -3.33 -13.63 -7.32
C LYS A 35 -2.43 -13.23 -8.47
N ASP A 36 -2.45 -14.02 -9.53
CA ASP A 36 -1.76 -13.67 -10.77
C ASP A 36 -2.51 -12.50 -11.43
N TRP A 37 -1.82 -11.37 -11.59
CA TRP A 37 -2.34 -10.26 -12.40
C TRP A 37 -1.96 -10.49 -13.87
N ASP A 38 -0.69 -10.81 -14.08
CA ASP A 38 -0.15 -11.40 -15.31
C ASP A 38 0.59 -12.68 -14.89
N PRO A 39 0.13 -13.87 -15.30
CA PRO A 39 0.73 -15.15 -14.91
C PRO A 39 2.22 -15.28 -15.27
N SER A 40 2.72 -14.48 -16.21
CA SER A 40 4.10 -14.54 -16.67
C SER A 40 5.04 -13.56 -15.95
N THR A 41 4.50 -12.51 -15.32
CA THR A 41 5.34 -11.39 -14.83
C THR A 41 4.91 -10.76 -13.51
N THR A 42 3.62 -10.78 -13.17
CA THR A 42 3.07 -9.85 -12.18
C THR A 42 2.08 -10.52 -11.23
N LEU A 43 2.37 -10.39 -9.94
CA LEU A 43 1.47 -10.77 -8.86
C LEU A 43 0.78 -9.53 -8.28
N CYS A 44 -0.51 -9.67 -7.99
CA CYS A 44 -1.23 -8.76 -7.12
C CYS A 44 -1.26 -9.34 -5.71
N MET A 45 -0.95 -8.54 -4.70
CA MET A 45 -0.99 -8.96 -3.30
C MET A 45 -2.04 -8.15 -2.54
N ARG A 46 -2.83 -8.84 -1.72
CA ARG A 46 -3.74 -8.25 -0.73
C ARG A 46 -3.19 -8.56 0.64
N MET A 47 -3.18 -7.56 1.52
CA MET A 47 -2.80 -7.74 2.92
C MET A 47 -3.86 -7.08 3.79
N GLU A 48 -4.28 -7.83 4.80
CA GLU A 48 -5.09 -7.31 5.88
C GLU A 48 -4.32 -7.44 7.18
N THR A 49 -4.31 -6.36 7.95
CA THR A 49 -3.61 -6.31 9.23
C THR A 49 -4.51 -5.68 10.28
N ARG A 50 -4.63 -6.35 11.42
CA ARG A 50 -5.24 -5.79 12.62
C ARG A 50 -4.16 -5.11 13.46
N ILE A 51 -4.30 -3.81 13.69
CA ILE A 51 -3.40 -3.06 14.57
C ILE A 51 -4.19 -2.74 15.84
N GLU A 52 -3.93 -3.50 16.91
CA GLU A 52 -4.65 -3.30 18.16
C GLU A 52 -4.33 -1.95 18.80
N ARG A 53 -5.35 -1.35 19.44
CA ARG A 53 -5.23 -0.10 20.22
C ARG A 53 -4.72 1.11 19.43
N VAL A 54 -4.86 1.08 18.09
CA VAL A 54 -4.57 2.22 17.22
C VAL A 54 -5.85 2.65 16.51
N HIS A 55 -6.19 3.93 16.62
CA HIS A 55 -7.34 4.49 15.92
C HIS A 55 -7.07 4.51 14.39
N PRO A 56 -8.05 4.23 13.52
CA PRO A 56 -7.85 4.22 12.07
C PRO A 56 -7.21 5.50 11.50
N ASP A 57 -7.57 6.67 12.03
CA ASP A 57 -6.97 7.93 11.59
C ASP A 57 -5.48 8.04 11.94
N VAL A 58 -5.06 7.47 13.08
CA VAL A 58 -3.63 7.42 13.46
C VAL A 58 -2.88 6.44 12.56
N ALA A 59 -3.49 5.29 12.24
CA ALA A 59 -2.91 4.34 11.29
C ALA A 59 -2.79 4.95 9.88
N TYR A 60 -3.81 5.69 9.44
CA TYR A 60 -3.79 6.43 8.19
C TYR A 60 -2.65 7.45 8.17
N GLU A 61 -2.58 8.32 9.18
CA GLU A 61 -1.51 9.32 9.30
C GLU A 61 -0.13 8.66 9.31
N ALA A 62 0.03 7.54 10.01
CA ALA A 62 1.30 6.83 10.08
C ALA A 62 1.82 6.33 8.71
N ILE A 63 0.90 6.04 7.79
CA ILE A 63 1.21 5.54 6.44
C ILE A 63 1.35 6.69 5.43
N THR A 64 0.50 7.72 5.53
CA THR A 64 0.42 8.78 4.52
C THR A 64 1.28 10.00 4.82
N ASN A 65 1.59 10.27 6.09
CA ASN A 65 2.48 11.38 6.48
C ASN A 65 3.94 10.95 6.31
N VAL A 66 4.61 11.60 5.37
CA VAL A 66 6.01 11.35 5.00
C VAL A 66 6.97 11.47 6.18
N ASP A 67 6.84 12.55 6.95
CA ASP A 67 7.76 12.87 8.03
C ASP A 67 7.56 11.95 9.23
N PHE A 68 6.33 11.47 9.41
CA PHE A 68 6.05 10.43 10.40
C PHE A 68 6.60 9.07 9.93
N ARG A 69 6.31 8.68 8.68
CA ARG A 69 6.70 7.38 8.12
C ARG A 69 8.20 7.15 8.10
N LYS A 70 9.00 8.18 7.78
CA LYS A 70 10.47 8.14 7.82
C LYS A 70 11.04 7.74 9.19
N ARG A 71 10.32 7.99 10.29
CA ARG A 71 10.80 7.72 11.64
C ARG A 71 10.78 6.23 11.99
N TRP A 72 9.91 5.45 11.34
CA TRP A 72 9.68 4.05 11.73
C TRP A 72 9.83 3.04 10.57
N ASP A 73 9.57 3.43 9.32
CA ASP A 73 9.66 2.50 8.18
C ASP A 73 11.11 2.40 7.67
N HIS A 74 11.87 1.53 8.33
CA HIS A 74 13.28 1.25 8.03
C HIS A 74 13.54 0.72 6.61
N ARG A 75 12.50 0.37 5.83
CA ARG A 75 12.64 -0.13 4.45
C ARG A 75 12.83 1.00 3.43
N LEU A 76 12.67 2.24 3.85
CA LEU A 76 12.82 3.42 3.01
C LEU A 76 14.21 4.00 3.19
N GLU A 77 15.01 4.00 2.13
CA GLU A 77 16.30 4.69 2.10
C GLU A 77 16.10 6.20 1.85
N GLN A 78 15.18 6.54 0.95
CA GLN A 78 14.80 7.93 0.69
C GLN A 78 13.30 8.05 0.48
N TYR A 79 12.76 9.19 0.88
CA TYR A 79 11.35 9.52 0.74
C TYR A 79 11.20 11.03 0.55
N ILE A 80 10.85 11.45 -0.67
CA ILE A 80 10.83 12.86 -1.08
C ILE A 80 9.45 13.17 -1.65
N VAL A 81 8.80 14.21 -1.12
CA VAL A 81 7.60 14.79 -1.74
C VAL A 81 8.05 15.62 -2.94
N ILE A 82 7.66 15.21 -4.14
CA ILE A 82 7.98 15.90 -5.40
C ILE A 82 6.94 16.99 -5.67
N GLU A 83 5.67 16.68 -5.44
CA GLU A 83 4.53 17.56 -5.68
C GLU A 83 3.47 17.31 -4.61
N GLU A 84 2.83 18.37 -4.13
CA GLU A 84 1.70 18.27 -3.21
C GLU A 84 0.64 19.33 -3.56
N ASN A 85 -0.62 18.90 -3.54
CA ASN A 85 -1.77 19.78 -3.63
C ASN A 85 -2.86 19.32 -2.65
N GLU A 86 -4.03 19.98 -2.69
CA GLU A 86 -5.15 19.69 -1.79
C GLU A 86 -5.69 18.25 -1.92
N HIS A 87 -5.53 17.62 -3.08
CA HIS A 87 -6.14 16.31 -3.39
C HIS A 87 -5.15 15.15 -3.45
N SER A 88 -3.87 15.42 -3.68
CA SER A 88 -2.88 14.37 -3.90
C SER A 88 -1.46 14.80 -3.55
N GLN A 89 -0.60 13.81 -3.36
CA GLN A 89 0.84 13.98 -3.23
C GLN A 89 1.56 13.01 -4.18
N VAL A 90 2.62 13.49 -4.84
CA VAL A 90 3.52 12.68 -5.66
C VAL A 90 4.83 12.53 -4.90
N ILE A 91 5.24 11.28 -4.72
CA ILE A 91 6.33 10.91 -3.82
C ILE A 91 7.33 10.06 -4.60
N TYR A 92 8.62 10.37 -4.43
CA TYR A 92 9.71 9.48 -4.79
C TYR A 92 10.16 8.68 -3.57
N ASN A 93 10.14 7.36 -3.69
CA ASN A 93 10.65 6.41 -2.70
C ASN A 93 11.86 5.67 -3.27
N LYS A 94 12.97 5.71 -2.54
CA LYS A 94 14.08 4.77 -2.75
C LYS A 94 13.98 3.68 -1.71
N LEU A 95 13.72 2.45 -2.12
CA LEU A 95 13.60 1.31 -1.21
C LEU A 95 14.99 0.78 -0.84
N MET A 96 15.17 0.26 0.37
CA MET A 96 16.41 -0.43 0.73
C MET A 96 16.70 -1.59 -0.23
N GLN A 97 17.98 -1.79 -0.56
CA GLN A 97 18.40 -2.96 -1.31
C GLN A 97 18.14 -4.25 -0.50
N VAL A 98 17.22 -5.07 -0.99
CA VAL A 98 17.02 -6.43 -0.48
C VAL A 98 18.21 -7.32 -0.86
N LYS A 99 18.71 -8.10 0.09
CA LYS A 99 19.85 -9.02 -0.10
C LYS A 99 19.42 -10.31 -0.81
N ILE A 100 18.78 -10.18 -1.96
CA ILE A 100 18.35 -11.30 -2.81
C ILE A 100 19.22 -11.27 -4.08
N PRO A 101 19.89 -12.38 -4.45
CA PRO A 101 20.66 -12.43 -5.70
C PRO A 101 19.83 -11.97 -6.89
N PHE A 102 20.44 -11.20 -7.79
CA PHE A 102 19.84 -10.68 -9.03
C PHE A 102 18.70 -9.66 -8.87
N PHE A 103 18.32 -9.29 -7.64
CA PHE A 103 17.41 -8.17 -7.41
C PHE A 103 18.21 -6.87 -7.26
N SER A 104 18.04 -5.97 -8.23
CA SER A 104 18.55 -4.60 -8.08
C SER A 104 17.64 -3.80 -7.14
N GLN A 105 18.23 -2.76 -6.56
CA GLN A 105 17.49 -1.78 -5.79
C GLN A 105 16.34 -1.18 -6.63
N ARG A 106 15.22 -0.87 -5.96
CA ARG A 106 14.02 -0.35 -6.61
C ARG A 106 13.71 1.04 -6.10
N ASP A 107 13.33 1.88 -7.05
CA ASP A 107 12.86 3.23 -6.84
C ASP A 107 11.43 3.30 -7.34
N GLN A 108 10.58 4.09 -6.69
CA GLN A 108 9.17 4.21 -7.03
C GLN A 108 8.77 5.68 -7.05
N ILE A 109 8.01 6.08 -8.07
CA ILE A 109 7.25 7.33 -8.06
C ILE A 109 5.79 6.96 -7.84
N ILE A 110 5.22 7.41 -6.73
CA ILE A 110 3.87 7.05 -6.30
C ILE A 110 3.05 8.32 -6.21
N LYS A 111 1.87 8.32 -6.83
CA LYS A 111 0.83 9.33 -6.60
C LYS A 111 -0.17 8.78 -5.59
N ILE A 112 -0.25 9.42 -4.42
CA ILE A 112 -1.21 9.09 -3.37
C ILE A 112 -2.31 10.14 -3.39
N TYR A 113 -3.57 9.68 -3.49
CA TYR A 113 -4.73 10.54 -3.36
C TYR A 113 -5.10 10.67 -1.88
N LYS A 114 -5.28 11.91 -1.41
CA LYS A 114 -5.68 12.22 -0.03
C LYS A 114 -7.12 11.75 0.20
N LYS A 115 -7.45 11.41 1.46
CA LYS A 115 -8.74 10.86 1.90
C LYS A 115 -9.89 11.63 1.23
N MET A 116 -10.68 10.94 0.41
CA MET A 116 -11.98 11.46 0.01
C MET A 116 -12.90 11.36 1.23
N ASN A 117 -13.74 12.37 1.45
CA ASN A 117 -14.82 12.29 2.44
C ASN A 117 -15.87 11.28 1.94
N HIS A 118 -15.53 10.00 1.97
CA HIS A 118 -16.48 8.92 1.72
C HIS A 118 -17.11 8.57 3.07
N PRO A 119 -18.44 8.62 3.21
CA PRO A 119 -19.09 8.11 4.39
C PRO A 119 -18.74 6.61 4.49
N VAL A 120 -18.12 6.24 5.60
CA VAL A 120 -18.00 4.83 6.00
C VAL A 120 -19.43 4.37 6.27
N GLN A 121 -19.93 3.42 5.47
CA GLN A 121 -21.22 2.77 5.74
C GLN A 121 -21.09 1.79 6.90
#